data_AF-A0A2D4SR72-F1
#
_entry.id   AF-A0A2D4SR72-F1
#
_cell.length_a   1.000
_cell.length_b   1.000
_cell.length_c   1.000
_cell.angle_alpha   90.00
_cell.angle_beta   90.00
_cell.angle_gamma   90.00
#
_symmetry.space_group_name_H-M   'P 1'
#
loop_
_entity.id
_entity.type
_entity.pdbx_description
1 polymer ?
#
loop_
_entity_poly.entity_id
_entity_poly.type
_entity_poly.pdbx_seq_one_letter_code
_entity_poly.pdbx_strand_id
1 'polypeptide(L)'
;MSNSKKTHKHESAYHHTSGEAQYIDDQQTSLITVLLLSQVARATSLKLNTSKAEQVVGIHAVITSKDIPGDRFVGPIIHDEPLLAHDEILYHGQAMAVVVAETYEQAREACDLIEVSFVEQKSILTIQDAIDAQSFHNQPHR
;
A
#
# COMPACT_ATOMS: atom_id res chain seq x y z
N MET A 1 -33.48 -22.34 -37.05
CA MET A 1 -32.88 -21.02 -36.79
C MET A 1 -31.68 -21.20 -35.87
N SER A 2 -30.48 -21.38 -36.43
CA SER A 2 -29.24 -21.52 -35.63
C SER A 2 -28.60 -20.15 -35.51
N ASN A 3 -28.81 -19.47 -34.38
CA ASN A 3 -28.16 -18.21 -34.07
C ASN A 3 -26.80 -18.52 -33.42
N SER A 4 -25.82 -18.93 -34.24
CA SER A 4 -24.45 -19.10 -33.77
C SER A 4 -23.85 -17.73 -33.51
N LYS A 5 -23.73 -17.36 -32.22
CA LYS A 5 -23.06 -16.14 -31.77
C LYS A 5 -21.64 -16.14 -32.36
N LYS A 6 -21.34 -15.17 -33.24
CA LYS A 6 -19.98 -15.01 -33.79
C LYS A 6 -19.01 -14.75 -32.63
N THR A 7 -18.07 -15.67 -32.43
CA THR A 7 -16.93 -15.49 -31.54
C THR A 7 -15.89 -14.64 -32.25
N HIS A 8 -15.72 -13.41 -31.78
CA HIS A 8 -14.63 -12.54 -32.20
C HIS A 8 -13.41 -12.77 -31.30
N LYS A 9 -12.22 -12.64 -31.89
CA LYS A 9 -10.98 -12.61 -31.10
C LYS A 9 -10.96 -11.33 -30.27
N HIS A 10 -10.37 -11.39 -29.08
CA HIS A 10 -10.09 -10.19 -28.30
C HIS A 10 -9.21 -9.23 -29.13
N GLU A 11 -9.53 -7.94 -29.14
CA GLU A 11 -8.86 -6.94 -30.00
C GLU A 11 -7.34 -6.92 -29.78
N SER A 12 -6.91 -6.96 -28.53
CA SER A 12 -5.49 -6.97 -28.15
C SER A 12 -4.83 -8.36 -28.16
N ALA A 13 -5.52 -9.43 -28.60
CA ALA A 13 -5.02 -10.80 -28.51
C ALA A 13 -3.64 -10.97 -29.15
N TYR A 14 -3.41 -10.35 -30.30
CA TYR A 14 -2.12 -10.39 -30.98
C TYR A 14 -1.01 -9.80 -30.11
N HIS A 15 -1.21 -8.58 -29.60
CA HIS A 15 -0.25 -7.86 -28.77
C HIS A 15 0.09 -8.59 -27.47
N HIS A 16 -0.89 -9.24 -26.83
CA HIS A 16 -0.62 -10.07 -25.66
C HIS A 16 0.29 -11.27 -25.99
N THR A 17 0.12 -11.87 -27.16
CA THR A 17 0.92 -13.05 -27.57
C THR A 17 2.26 -12.71 -28.22
N SER A 18 2.44 -11.48 -28.70
CA SER A 18 3.70 -10.98 -29.27
C SER A 18 4.59 -10.28 -28.23
N GLY A 19 4.06 -9.93 -27.05
CA GLY A 19 4.75 -9.11 -26.05
C GLY A 19 4.74 -7.62 -26.39
N GLU A 20 3.93 -7.18 -27.34
CA GLU A 20 3.80 -5.77 -27.75
C GLU A 20 2.71 -5.02 -27.00
N ALA A 21 1.91 -5.72 -26.18
CA ALA A 21 0.94 -5.07 -25.31
C ALA A 21 1.71 -4.29 -24.23
N GLN A 22 1.56 -2.97 -24.22
CA GLN A 22 2.21 -2.11 -23.23
C GLN A 22 1.44 -2.12 -21.91
N TYR A 23 2.15 -2.40 -20.83
CA TYR A 23 1.70 -2.28 -19.46
C TYR A 23 2.47 -1.16 -18.75
N ILE A 24 2.05 -0.84 -17.52
CA ILE A 24 2.59 0.30 -16.78
C ILE A 24 4.10 0.19 -16.56
N ASP A 25 4.60 -1.01 -16.23
CA ASP A 25 6.01 -1.25 -15.91
C ASP A 25 6.91 -1.38 -17.16
N ASP A 26 6.32 -1.50 -18.35
CA ASP A 26 7.07 -1.45 -19.62
C ASP A 26 7.52 -0.02 -19.95
N GLN A 27 6.93 0.98 -19.30
CA GLN A 27 7.27 2.39 -19.48
C GLN A 27 8.43 2.77 -18.56
N GLN A 28 9.44 3.43 -19.11
CA GLN A 28 10.58 3.87 -18.32
C GLN A 28 10.24 5.13 -17.49
N THR A 29 10.31 5.00 -16.18
CA THR A 29 10.17 6.11 -15.23
C THR A 29 11.54 6.66 -14.83
N SER A 30 11.61 7.91 -14.39
CA SER A 30 12.87 8.56 -13.97
C SER A 30 13.19 8.40 -12.48
N LEU A 31 12.21 7.99 -11.67
CA LEU A 31 12.36 7.77 -10.23
C LEU A 31 11.62 6.49 -9.83
N ILE A 32 12.16 5.81 -8.83
CA ILE A 32 11.62 4.60 -8.24
C ILE A 32 11.00 4.92 -6.89
N THR A 33 9.89 4.25 -6.58
CA THR A 33 9.25 4.36 -5.27
C THR A 33 9.22 3.00 -4.57
N VAL A 34 9.52 2.99 -3.27
CA VAL A 34 9.43 1.80 -2.42
C VAL A 34 8.63 2.16 -1.18
N LEU A 35 7.74 1.25 -0.78
CA LEU A 35 6.93 1.42 0.42
C LEU A 35 7.65 0.84 1.63
N LEU A 36 7.59 1.57 2.75
CA LEU A 36 7.84 1.01 4.06
C LEU A 36 6.55 0.38 4.56
N LEU A 37 6.54 -0.95 4.73
CA LEU A 37 5.35 -1.71 5.11
C LEU A 37 5.42 -2.18 6.57
N SER A 38 4.27 -2.25 7.23
CA SER A 38 4.16 -2.81 8.58
C SER A 38 4.49 -4.30 8.61
N GLN A 39 5.26 -4.72 9.61
CA GLN A 39 5.57 -6.12 9.90
C GLN A 39 4.68 -6.73 11.01
N VAL A 40 3.73 -5.96 11.55
CA VAL A 40 2.79 -6.40 12.59
C VAL A 40 1.35 -6.21 12.14
N ALA A 41 0.45 -7.04 12.66
CA ALA A 41 -0.97 -6.97 12.30
C ALA A 41 -1.71 -5.84 13.01
N ARG A 42 -1.32 -5.46 14.23
CA ARG A 42 -1.95 -4.36 14.96
C ARG A 42 -0.99 -3.67 15.91
N ALA A 43 -0.93 -2.36 15.85
CA ALA A 43 -0.15 -1.56 16.81
C ALA A 43 -0.73 -0.15 16.96
N THR A 44 -0.37 0.52 18.04
CA THR A 44 -0.69 1.94 18.28
C THR A 44 0.58 2.72 18.59
N SER A 45 0.46 4.05 18.72
CA SER A 45 1.60 4.93 19.00
C SER A 45 2.71 4.80 17.97
N LEU A 46 2.36 4.61 16.70
CA LEU A 46 3.30 4.53 15.59
C LEU A 46 4.12 5.83 15.48
N LYS A 47 5.43 5.69 15.41
CA LYS A 47 6.37 6.78 15.16
C LYS A 47 7.41 6.33 14.15
N LEU A 48 7.65 7.20 13.18
CA LEU A 48 8.66 7.04 12.15
C LEU A 48 9.72 8.12 12.33
N ASN A 49 11.00 7.74 12.28
CA ASN A 49 12.12 8.65 12.14
C ASN A 49 12.82 8.39 10.80
N THR A 50 12.66 9.32 9.88
CA THR A 50 13.11 9.25 8.48
C THR A 50 14.48 9.89 8.25
N SER A 51 15.06 10.53 9.28
CA SER A 51 16.24 11.39 9.15
C SER A 51 17.46 10.71 8.52
N LYS A 52 17.67 9.41 8.77
CA LYS A 52 18.77 8.64 8.16
C LYS A 52 18.50 8.31 6.70
N ALA A 53 17.26 7.92 6.37
CA ALA A 53 16.84 7.60 5.02
C ALA A 53 16.97 8.82 4.09
N GLU A 54 16.60 10.00 4.57
CA GLU A 54 16.69 11.27 3.83
C GLU A 54 18.12 11.69 3.47
N GLN A 55 19.14 11.14 4.15
CA GLN A 55 20.55 11.47 3.91
C GLN A 55 21.23 10.53 2.91
N VAL A 56 20.56 9.48 2.46
CA VAL A 56 21.12 8.53 1.48
C VAL A 56 21.22 9.21 0.11
N VAL A 57 22.35 9.01 -0.57
CA VAL A 57 22.57 9.55 -1.91
C VAL A 57 21.55 8.95 -2.89
N GLY A 58 20.93 9.81 -3.70
CA GLY A 58 19.90 9.42 -4.66
C GLY A 58 18.49 9.38 -4.08
N ILE A 59 18.28 9.71 -2.80
CA ILE A 59 16.94 9.90 -2.23
C ILE A 59 16.41 11.30 -2.55
N HIS A 60 15.22 11.35 -3.14
CA HIS A 60 14.51 12.58 -3.50
C HIS A 60 13.46 12.95 -2.45
N ALA A 61 12.81 11.97 -1.85
CA ALA A 61 11.80 12.20 -0.82
C ALA A 61 11.59 10.97 0.05
N VAL A 62 11.24 11.20 1.33
CA VAL A 62 10.62 10.22 2.20
C VAL A 62 9.28 10.82 2.65
N ILE A 63 8.19 10.25 2.15
CA ILE A 63 6.82 10.75 2.33
C ILE A 63 6.14 9.94 3.42
N THR A 64 5.65 10.61 4.44
CA THR A 64 4.86 10.03 5.53
C THR A 64 3.44 10.56 5.50
N SER A 65 2.57 10.03 6.38
CA SER A 65 1.21 10.54 6.54
C SER A 65 1.15 12.06 6.87
N LYS A 66 2.23 12.63 7.44
CA LYS A 66 2.32 14.06 7.76
C LYS A 66 2.43 14.96 6.54
N ASP A 67 2.93 14.42 5.43
CA ASP A 67 3.23 15.16 4.21
C ASP A 67 2.03 15.24 3.25
N ILE A 68 0.93 14.55 3.58
CA ILE A 68 -0.31 14.56 2.81
C ILE A 68 -1.03 15.91 3.03
N PRO A 69 -1.18 16.77 1.99
CA PRO A 69 -1.75 18.11 2.14
C PRO A 69 -3.28 18.12 2.24
N GLY A 70 -3.94 17.00 1.95
CA GLY A 70 -5.41 16.86 1.89
C GLY A 70 -5.95 15.78 2.82
N ASP A 71 -7.05 15.15 2.39
CA ASP A 71 -7.62 14.00 3.08
C ASP A 71 -6.61 12.85 3.10
N ARG A 72 -6.40 12.28 4.28
CA ARG A 72 -5.47 11.16 4.50
C ARG A 72 -6.16 9.82 4.31
N PHE A 73 -7.47 9.81 4.13
CA PHE A 73 -8.27 8.61 3.94
C PHE A 73 -8.68 8.45 2.47
N VAL A 74 -8.61 7.22 1.96
CA VAL A 74 -8.76 6.91 0.53
C VAL A 74 -9.82 5.85 0.22
N GLY A 75 -10.55 5.39 1.24
CA GLY A 75 -11.61 4.42 1.04
C GLY A 75 -12.69 4.95 0.08
N PRO A 76 -13.08 4.18 -0.96
CA PRO A 76 -13.87 4.70 -2.08
C PRO A 76 -15.35 4.95 -1.77
N ILE A 77 -15.86 4.34 -0.71
CA ILE A 77 -17.26 4.45 -0.26
C ILE A 77 -17.31 5.13 1.10
N ILE A 78 -16.53 4.62 2.05
CA ILE A 78 -16.31 5.19 3.38
C ILE A 78 -14.85 5.63 3.41
N HIS A 79 -14.60 6.87 3.79
CA HIS A 79 -13.25 7.42 3.91
C HIS A 79 -12.63 7.04 5.25
N ASP A 80 -12.46 5.73 5.50
CA ASP A 80 -11.92 5.17 6.75
C ASP A 80 -10.58 4.43 6.56
N GLU A 81 -10.11 4.28 5.32
CA GLU A 81 -8.83 3.64 5.01
C GLU A 81 -7.70 4.69 4.91
N PRO A 82 -6.74 4.75 5.85
CA PRO A 82 -5.63 5.70 5.75
C PRO A 82 -4.69 5.32 4.59
N LEU A 83 -4.30 6.31 3.77
CA LEU A 83 -3.35 6.14 2.67
C LEU A 83 -1.97 5.68 3.15
N LEU A 84 -1.49 6.31 4.22
CA LEU A 84 -0.29 5.91 4.96
C LEU A 84 -0.64 5.89 6.45
N ALA A 85 -0.20 4.85 7.15
CA ALA A 85 -0.37 4.71 8.59
C ALA A 85 0.19 5.95 9.32
N HIS A 86 -0.54 6.43 10.32
CA HIS A 86 -0.16 7.61 11.10
C HIS A 86 0.09 7.25 12.57
N ASP A 87 -0.98 6.99 13.32
CA ASP A 87 -0.93 6.69 14.76
C ASP A 87 -1.05 5.19 15.06
N GLU A 88 -1.72 4.46 14.18
CA GLU A 88 -2.04 3.04 14.36
C GLU A 88 -1.71 2.24 13.10
N ILE A 89 -1.41 0.97 13.33
CA ILE A 89 -1.28 -0.09 12.34
C ILE A 89 -2.51 -0.99 12.50
N LEU A 90 -3.22 -1.23 11.40
CA LEU A 90 -4.48 -1.97 11.34
C LEU A 90 -4.32 -3.36 10.71
N TYR A 91 -3.25 -3.59 9.94
CA TYR A 91 -2.96 -4.88 9.34
C TYR A 91 -1.47 -5.02 8.97
N HIS A 92 -1.03 -6.27 8.79
CA HIS A 92 0.30 -6.60 8.31
C HIS A 92 0.43 -6.19 6.84
N GLY A 93 1.53 -5.52 6.49
CA GLY A 93 1.78 -4.99 5.15
C GLY A 93 1.15 -3.62 4.90
N GLN A 94 0.56 -2.96 5.91
CA GLN A 94 0.05 -1.60 5.76
C GLN A 94 1.19 -0.63 5.44
N ALA A 95 1.00 0.23 4.44
CA ALA A 95 1.98 1.25 4.07
C ALA A 95 2.11 2.32 5.17
N MET A 96 3.34 2.61 5.59
CA MET A 96 3.66 3.60 6.63
C MET A 96 4.39 4.81 6.06
N ALA A 97 5.22 4.61 5.03
CA ALA A 97 5.91 5.68 4.31
C ALA A 97 6.20 5.26 2.87
N VAL A 98 6.51 6.24 2.01
CA VAL A 98 7.01 6.04 0.64
C VAL A 98 8.38 6.67 0.51
N VAL A 99 9.37 5.91 0.07
CA VAL A 99 10.70 6.41 -0.29
C VAL A 99 10.78 6.56 -1.80
N VAL A 100 11.26 7.71 -2.27
CA VAL A 100 11.44 8.05 -3.68
C VAL A 100 12.93 8.23 -3.97
N ALA A 101 13.47 7.49 -4.94
CA ALA A 101 14.90 7.48 -5.27
C ALA A 101 15.19 7.38 -6.77
N GLU A 102 16.45 7.57 -7.16
CA GLU A 102 16.92 7.37 -8.55
C GLU A 102 16.93 5.88 -8.94
N THR A 103 17.27 4.97 -8.01
CA THR A 103 17.26 3.52 -8.24
C THR A 103 16.46 2.76 -7.19
N TYR A 104 16.09 1.51 -7.54
CA TYR A 104 15.38 0.62 -6.64
C TYR A 104 16.22 0.23 -5.40
N GLU A 105 17.51 -0.03 -5.61
CA GLU A 105 18.45 -0.39 -4.55
C GLU A 105 18.57 0.73 -3.52
N GLN A 106 18.72 1.98 -3.98
CA GLN A 106 18.77 3.16 -3.09
C GLN A 106 17.47 3.31 -2.29
N ALA A 107 16.31 3.22 -2.95
CA ALA A 107 15.01 3.34 -2.27
C ALA A 107 14.84 2.25 -1.20
N ARG A 108 15.26 1.01 -1.50
CA ARG A 108 15.19 -0.10 -0.58
C ARG A 108 16.14 0.06 0.61
N GLU A 109 17.40 0.41 0.37
CA GLU A 109 18.38 0.65 1.43
C GLU A 109 17.94 1.80 2.35
N ALA A 110 17.39 2.88 1.79
CA ALA A 110 16.86 3.99 2.58
C ALA A 110 15.62 3.59 3.39
N CYS A 111 14.72 2.75 2.85
CA CYS A 111 13.60 2.19 3.63
C CYS A 111 14.09 1.45 4.89
N ASP A 112 15.14 0.64 4.78
CA ASP A 112 15.70 -0.13 5.90
C ASP A 112 16.32 0.77 7.00
N LEU A 113 16.63 2.03 6.68
CA LEU A 113 17.15 3.02 7.63
C LEU A 113 16.06 3.81 8.37
N ILE A 114 14.79 3.68 7.97
CA ILE A 114 13.68 4.34 8.66
C ILE A 114 13.45 3.62 10.00
N GLU A 115 13.63 4.34 11.10
CA GLU A 115 13.41 3.77 12.43
C GLU A 115 11.92 3.80 12.75
N VAL A 116 11.36 2.62 13.01
CA VAL A 116 9.94 2.43 13.32
C VAL A 116 9.78 2.02 14.77
N SER A 117 8.92 2.73 15.51
CA SER A 117 8.54 2.34 16.87
C SER A 117 7.03 2.41 17.05
N PHE A 118 6.49 1.48 17.83
CA PHE A 118 5.06 1.35 18.10
C PHE A 118 4.84 0.48 19.35
N VAL A 119 3.60 0.41 19.81
CA VAL A 119 3.14 -0.50 20.85
C VAL A 119 2.23 -1.54 20.21
N GLU A 120 2.74 -2.76 20.03
CA GLU A 120 1.97 -3.86 19.44
C GLU A 120 0.72 -4.16 20.27
N GLN A 121 -0.38 -4.47 19.60
CA GLN A 121 -1.68 -4.77 20.20
C GLN A 121 -2.13 -6.18 19.87
N LYS A 122 -3.03 -6.73 20.69
CA LYS A 122 -3.70 -7.98 20.36
C LYS A 122 -4.53 -7.79 19.08
N SER A 123 -4.21 -8.60 18.07
CA SER A 123 -4.91 -8.62 16.79
C SER A 123 -6.16 -9.50 16.85
N ILE A 124 -7.16 -9.18 16.03
CA ILE A 124 -8.35 -9.98 15.78
C ILE A 124 -8.15 -10.65 14.42
N LEU A 125 -7.97 -11.97 14.40
CA LEU A 125 -7.53 -12.67 13.19
C LEU A 125 -8.58 -13.65 12.65
N THR A 126 -9.50 -14.11 13.50
CA THR A 126 -10.58 -15.01 13.10
C THR A 126 -11.93 -14.33 13.20
N ILE A 127 -12.91 -14.89 12.48
CA ILE A 127 -14.32 -14.47 12.61
C ILE A 127 -14.80 -14.65 14.05
N GLN A 128 -14.37 -15.72 14.73
CA GLN A 128 -14.75 -15.96 16.12
C GLN A 128 -14.19 -14.87 17.05
N ASP A 129 -12.92 -14.48 16.89
CA ASP A 129 -12.33 -13.37 17.66
C ASP A 129 -13.11 -12.06 17.45
N ALA A 130 -13.56 -11.80 16.22
CA ALA A 130 -14.32 -10.60 15.90
C ALA A 130 -15.71 -10.61 16.57
N ILE A 131 -16.39 -11.78 16.57
CA ILE A 131 -17.67 -11.96 17.27
C ILE A 131 -17.49 -11.75 18.78
N ASP A 132 -16.48 -12.39 19.37
CA ASP A 132 -16.20 -12.32 20.81
C ASP A 132 -15.82 -10.89 21.25
N ALA A 133 -15.13 -10.15 20.39
CA ALA A 133 -14.76 -8.76 20.62
C ALA A 133 -15.84 -7.74 20.19
N GLN A 134 -16.97 -8.21 19.65
CA GLN A 134 -18.03 -7.37 19.06
C GLN A 134 -17.51 -6.35 18.02
N SER A 135 -16.52 -6.75 17.23
CA SER A 135 -15.85 -5.92 16.23
C SER A 135 -16.45 -6.15 14.85
N PHE A 136 -17.42 -5.32 14.45
CA PHE A 136 -18.14 -5.43 13.18
C PHE A 136 -17.98 -4.15 12.34
N HIS A 137 -18.02 -4.27 11.01
CA HIS A 137 -17.96 -3.11 10.10
C HIS A 137 -19.22 -2.22 10.17
N ASN A 138 -20.37 -2.83 10.43
CA ASN A 138 -21.67 -2.18 10.46
C ASN A 138 -22.52 -2.73 11.62
N GLN A 139 -23.60 -2.03 11.97
CA GLN A 139 -24.56 -2.62 12.90
C GLN A 139 -25.14 -3.90 12.28
N PRO A 140 -25.14 -5.03 13.01
CA PRO A 140 -25.74 -6.26 12.50
C PRO A 140 -27.17 -5.98 12.06
N HIS A 141 -27.51 -6.37 10.83
CA HIS A 141 -28.91 -6.37 10.40
C HIS A 141 -29.69 -7.32 11.32
N ARG A 142 -30.64 -6.77 12.07
CA ARG A 142 -31.55 -7.53 12.93
C ARG A 142 -32.63 -8.21 12.10
#